data_AF-A0A850SEF8-F1
#
_entry.id   AF-A0A850SEF8-F1
#
_cell.length_a   1.000
_cell.length_b   1.000
_cell.length_c   1.000
_cell.angle_alpha   90.00
_cell.angle_beta   90.00
_cell.angle_gamma   90.00
#
_symmetry.space_group_name_H-M   'P 1'
#
loop_
_entity.id
_entity.type
_entity.pdbx_description
1 polymer ?
#
loop_
_entity_poly.entity_id
_entity_poly.type
_entity_poly.pdbx_seq_one_letter_code
_entity_poly.pdbx_strand_id
1 'polypeptide(L)' 'MVEMLKSMDVPVLRTYVMYRARLSYSQLKYYHNMLVRKKMIEQVGERWVMTEKGRSYLKACIIANEILGDD' A
#
# COMPACT_ATOMS: atom_id res chain seq x y z
N MET A 1 4.16 -1.65 5.39
CA MET A 1 2.80 -1.76 4.82
C MET A 1 2.22 -0.38 4.50
N VAL A 2 2.26 0.57 5.45
CA VAL A 2 1.92 2.00 5.24
C VAL A 2 2.69 2.61 4.06
N GLU A 3 4.01 2.42 4.00
CA GLU A 3 4.85 2.88 2.86
C GLU A 3 4.44 2.29 1.50
N MET A 4 3.96 1.05 1.50
CA MET A 4 3.49 0.38 0.29
C MET A 4 2.18 0.99 -0.20
N LEU A 5 1.27 1.32 0.73
CA LEU A 5 0.04 2.05 0.42
C LEU A 5 0.36 3.47 -0.05
N LYS A 6 1.20 4.23 0.65
CA LYS A 6 1.62 5.58 0.22
C LYS A 6 2.14 5.60 -1.23
N SER A 7 2.86 4.56 -1.65
CA SER A 7 3.37 4.45 -3.03
C SER A 7 2.29 4.25 -4.11
N MET A 8 1.06 3.90 -3.73
CA MET A 8 -0.07 3.62 -4.61
C MET A 8 -1.17 4.71 -4.57
N ASP A 9 -0.87 5.87 -3.99
CA ASP A 9 -1.75 7.04 -4.05
C ASP A 9 -1.96 7.52 -5.50
N VAL A 10 -1.00 7.21 -6.37
CA VAL A 10 -1.05 7.37 -7.82
C VAL A 10 -1.08 5.99 -8.48
N PRO A 11 -1.75 5.79 -9.63
CA PRO A 11 -1.71 4.51 -10.35
C PRO A 11 -0.27 4.12 -10.74
N VAL A 12 0.24 3.04 -10.14
CA VAL A 12 1.64 2.61 -10.29
C VAL A 12 1.76 1.19 -10.82
N LEU A 13 2.85 0.94 -11.55
CA LEU A 13 3.23 -0.41 -11.95
C LEU A 13 3.70 -1.21 -10.72
N ARG A 14 3.50 -2.53 -10.76
CA ARG A 14 3.94 -3.45 -9.69
C ARG A 14 5.45 -3.38 -9.42
N THR A 15 6.25 -3.17 -10.47
CA THR A 15 7.71 -2.99 -10.40
C THR A 15 8.10 -1.71 -9.66
N TYR A 16 7.32 -0.64 -9.77
CA TYR A 16 7.55 0.60 -9.04
C TYR A 16 7.37 0.42 -7.53
N VAL A 17 6.33 -0.33 -7.14
CA VAL A 17 6.07 -0.68 -5.74
C VAL A 17 7.19 -1.54 -5.17
N MET A 18 7.76 -2.47 -5.96
CA MET A 18 8.93 -3.28 -5.58
C MET A 18 10.11 -2.40 -5.17
N TYR A 19 10.49 -1.45 -6.01
CA TYR A 19 11.69 -0.63 -5.78
C TYR A 19 11.55 0.29 -4.57
N ARG A 20 10.37 0.88 -4.35
CA ARG A 20 10.16 1.82 -3.24
C ARG A 20 10.02 1.15 -1.87
N ALA A 21 9.42 -0.03 -1.80
CA ALA A 21 9.12 -0.66 -0.52
C ALA A 21 10.34 -1.31 0.17
N ARG A 22 11.49 -1.42 -0.51
CA ARG A 22 12.70 -2.13 -0.02
C ARG A 22 12.39 -3.55 0.52
N LEU A 23 11.36 -4.20 -0.03
CA LEU A 23 10.92 -5.53 0.37
C LEU A 23 11.51 -6.60 -0.54
N SER A 24 11.75 -7.80 0.01
CA SER A 24 12.00 -8.98 -0.82
C SER A 24 10.76 -9.33 -1.66
N TYR A 25 10.96 -10.05 -2.77
CA TYR A 25 9.86 -10.45 -3.66
C TYR A 25 8.77 -11.26 -2.93
N SER A 26 9.17 -12.17 -2.01
CA SER A 26 8.25 -12.98 -1.22
C SER A 26 7.41 -12.13 -0.26
N GLN A 27 8.04 -11.21 0.47
CA GLN A 27 7.35 -10.26 1.36
C GLN A 27 6.38 -9.38 0.58
N LEU A 28 6.81 -8.85 -0.57
CA LEU A 28 5.94 -8.02 -1.40
C LEU A 28 4.73 -8.81 -1.89
N LYS A 29 4.93 -10.02 -2.44
CA LYS A 29 3.84 -10.87 -2.92
C LYS A 29 2.83 -11.14 -1.79
N TYR A 30 3.33 -11.42 -0.59
CA TYR A 30 2.50 -11.63 0.59
C TYR A 30 1.66 -10.39 0.94
N TYR A 31 2.29 -9.24 1.13
CA TYR A 31 1.58 -8.02 1.52
C TYR A 31 0.64 -7.51 0.42
N HIS A 32 1.05 -7.61 -0.83
CA HIS A 32 0.23 -7.25 -1.98
C HIS A 32 -1.05 -8.10 -2.03
N ASN A 33 -0.92 -9.42 -1.91
CA ASN A 33 -2.08 -10.32 -1.88
C ASN A 33 -2.99 -10.02 -0.69
N MET A 34 -2.42 -9.67 0.46
CA MET A 34 -3.19 -9.29 1.64
C MET A 34 -4.00 -8.00 1.39
N LEU A 35 -3.41 -6.98 0.79
CA LEU A 35 -4.10 -5.71 0.47
C LEU A 35 -5.21 -5.91 -0.56
N VAL A 36 -4.99 -6.75 -1.59
CA VAL A 36 -6.03 -7.12 -2.56
C VAL A 36 -7.17 -7.86 -1.87
N ARG A 37 -6.88 -8.88 -1.06
CA ARG A 37 -7.91 -9.63 -0.30
C ARG A 37 -8.71 -8.74 0.64
N LYS A 38 -8.07 -7.73 1.24
CA LYS A 38 -8.73 -6.76 2.12
C LYS A 38 -9.47 -5.65 1.34
N LYS A 39 -9.45 -5.66 0.00
CA LYS A 39 -10.02 -4.65 -0.88
C LYS A 39 -9.46 -3.25 -0.57
N MET A 40 -8.17 -3.16 -0.30
CA MET A 40 -7.48 -1.88 -0.07
C MET A 40 -6.85 -1.34 -1.35
N ILE A 41 -6.46 -2.23 -2.25
CA ILE A 41 -5.90 -1.90 -3.57
C ILE A 41 -6.61 -2.74 -4.64
N GLU A 42 -6.63 -2.25 -5.86
CA GLU A 42 -7.21 -2.92 -7.01
C GLU A 42 -6.38 -2.71 -8.27
N GLN A 43 -6.62 -3.56 -9.27
CA GLN A 43 -5.95 -3.47 -10.55
C GLN A 43 -6.84 -2.74 -11.55
N VAL A 44 -6.33 -1.67 -12.15
CA VAL A 44 -6.96 -0.90 -13.22
C VAL A 44 -6.03 -0.97 -14.44
N GLY A 45 -6.37 -1.84 -15.40
CA GLY A 45 -5.49 -2.19 -16.51
C GLY A 45 -4.19 -2.85 -16.01
N GLU A 46 -3.04 -2.26 -16.34
CA GLU A 46 -1.73 -2.75 -15.88
C GLU A 46 -1.25 -2.10 -14.58
N ARG A 47 -2.05 -1.20 -14.00
CA ARG A 47 -1.67 -0.40 -12.83
C ARG A 47 -2.40 -0.85 -11.57
N TRP A 48 -1.73 -0.71 -10.44
CA TRP A 48 -2.31 -0.88 -9.12
C TRP A 48 -2.69 0.47 -8.54
N VAL A 49 -3.91 0.55 -8.03
CA VAL A 49 -4.51 1.79 -7.52
C VAL A 49 -5.07 1.54 -6.14
N MET A 50 -4.93 2.52 -5.25
CA MET A 50 -5.56 2.48 -3.95
C MET A 50 -7.07 2.72 -4.07
N THR A 51 -7.85 1.85 -3.45
CA THR A 51 -9.29 2.03 -3.28
C THR A 51 -9.60 3.10 -2.24
N GLU A 52 -10.84 3.55 -2.15
CA GLU A 52 -11.28 4.46 -1.09
C GLU A 52 -11.08 3.87 0.31
N LYS A 53 -11.34 2.56 0.48
CA LYS A 53 -11.07 1.84 1.73
C LYS A 53 -9.58 1.88 2.11
N GLY A 54 -8.70 1.70 1.13
CA GLY A 54 -7.26 1.81 1.31
C GLY A 54 -6.85 3.21 1.77
N ARG A 55 -7.43 4.26 1.17
CA ARG A 55 -7.18 5.66 1.55
C ARG A 55 -7.60 5.95 2.98
N SER A 56 -8.80 5.52 3.38
CA SER A 56 -9.30 5.69 4.74
C SER A 56 -8.44 4.96 5.76
N TYR A 57 -7.99 3.75 5.44
CA TYR A 57 -7.05 3.00 6.29
C TYR A 57 -5.71 3.71 6.43
N LEU A 58 -5.15 4.23 5.34
CA LEU A 58 -3.89 4.98 5.37
C LEU A 58 -3.99 6.22 6.26
N LYS A 59 -5.08 6.99 6.16
CA LYS A 59 -5.34 8.13 7.04
C LYS A 59 -5.37 7.72 8.52
N ALA A 60 -6.07 6.63 8.83
CA ALA A 60 -6.14 6.11 10.20
C ALA A 60 -4.75 5.69 10.72
N CYS A 61 -3.92 5.07 9.88
CA CYS A 61 -2.54 4.72 10.26
C CYS A 61 -1.66 5.95 10.50
N ILE A 62 -1.79 7.01 9.69
CA ILE A 62 -1.01 8.24 9.87
C ILE A 62 -1.37 8.89 11.21
N ILE A 63 -2.67 9.06 11.49
CA ILE A 63 -3.16 9.61 12.75
C ILE A 63 -2.71 8.74 13.93
N ALA A 64 -2.77 7.41 13.81
CA ALA A 64 -2.31 6.53 14.87
C ALA A 64 -0.80 6.67 15.14
N ASN A 65 0.02 6.80 14.10
CA ASN A 65 1.46 7.03 14.26
C ASN A 65 1.75 8.38 14.92
N GLU A 66 1.03 9.44 14.53
CA GLU A 66 1.15 10.78 15.17
C GLU A 66 0.81 10.73 16.67
N ILE A 67 -0.21 9.94 17.05
CA ILE A 67 -0.60 9.75 18.45
C ILE A 67 0.42 8.93 19.22
N LEU A 68 1.02 7.91 18.58
CA LEU A 68 1.94 6.97 19.23
C LEU A 68 3.38 7.51 19.33
N GLY A 69 3.73 8.57 18.60
CA GLY A 69 5.06 9.20 18.67
C GLY A 69 6.19 8.35 18.08
N ASP A 70 5.87 7.35 17.27
CA ASP A 70 6.85 6.54 16.54
C ASP A 70 7.23 7.27 15.23
N ASP A 71 8.32 8.05 15.29
CA ASP A 71 9.11 8.51 14.13
C ASP A 71 10.04 7.41 13.60
#